data_AF-A0A929TTG5-F1
#
_entry.id   AF-A0A929TTG5-F1
#
_cell.length_a   1.000
_cell.length_b   1.000
_cell.length_c   1.000
_cell.angle_alpha   90.00
_cell.angle_beta   90.00
_cell.angle_gamma   90.00
#
_symmetry.space_group_name_H-M   'P 1'
#
loop_
_entity.id
_entity.type
_entity.pdbx_description
1 polymer ?
#
loop_
_entity_poly.entity_id
_entity_poly.type
_entity_poly.pdbx_seq_one_letter_code
_entity_poly.pdbx_strand_id
1 'polypeptide(L)'
;PLLLSYFILEKDRATIFIQDKSLTDEVREYLKKNGIDIKPYDDFDETVAGISHKEILFDEADVSYKTFISISKKENANKLYSVLSPVTYLKNIKSEVEVANTKKSHLRDGVYMAKYIYWLKNQVKNGVDLTEKTASDYLDNLRREDELFLDLSFPTISGYADNGAIVHYEAEYETAKKLEAKGLYLFDSGATYKDGTTDVTRTISLGENTYEEKLHYTLVTIGMLRLLNTKFKRGAIGVSLDIKAREALWDYGLDYNHGTGHGVGFVNTVHEMPTSIRNKINKDVYRNLEFEPGMIMSDEPGVYISGKHGIRMEILMTVVDKGEGFLGFEPLTMAPIDNEPLLVDVMTKKDIELYNNYQRQVYDSISGGLNEEEKAWLKEVTKEI
;
A
#
# COMPACT_ATOMS: atom_id res chain seq x y z
N PRO A 1 9.69 -6.98 6.12
CA PRO A 1 10.44 -8.02 6.88
C PRO A 1 10.85 -9.22 5.99
N LEU A 2 11.85 -9.02 5.12
CA LEU A 2 12.38 -10.08 4.25
C LEU A 2 13.79 -10.50 4.68
N LEU A 3 14.24 -11.65 4.18
CA LEU A 3 15.58 -12.17 4.40
C LEU A 3 16.22 -12.62 3.08
N LEU A 4 17.53 -12.46 2.96
CA LEU A 4 18.27 -12.85 1.76
C LEU A 4 18.39 -14.38 1.69
N SER A 5 17.71 -14.99 0.72
CA SER A 5 17.70 -16.44 0.52
C SER A 5 17.30 -16.85 -0.89
N TYR A 6 17.58 -18.12 -1.22
CA TYR A 6 16.96 -18.82 -2.35
C TYR A 6 16.24 -20.06 -1.87
N PHE A 7 15.30 -20.55 -2.68
CA PHE A 7 14.56 -21.78 -2.39
C PHE A 7 14.43 -22.64 -3.65
N ILE A 8 14.81 -23.91 -3.54
CA ILE A 8 14.58 -24.92 -4.59
C ILE A 8 13.55 -25.90 -4.07
N LEU A 9 12.44 -26.03 -4.80
CA LEU A 9 11.40 -27.01 -4.55
C LEU A 9 11.44 -28.08 -5.65
N GLU A 10 11.70 -29.32 -5.24
CA GLU A 10 11.60 -30.51 -6.07
C GLU A 10 10.38 -31.34 -5.68
N LYS A 11 10.12 -32.45 -6.39
CA LYS A 11 8.94 -33.29 -6.14
C LYS A 11 8.93 -33.93 -4.74
N ASP A 12 10.11 -34.22 -4.21
CA ASP A 12 10.35 -34.99 -2.99
C ASP A 12 11.29 -34.29 -2.00
N ARG A 13 11.76 -33.08 -2.33
CA ARG A 13 12.72 -32.32 -1.52
C ARG A 13 12.47 -30.82 -1.59
N ALA A 14 12.72 -30.13 -0.49
CA ALA A 14 12.81 -28.69 -0.41
C ALA A 14 14.17 -28.28 0.16
N THR A 15 14.81 -27.29 -0.43
CA THR A 15 16.09 -26.76 0.07
C THR A 15 16.07 -25.24 0.11
N ILE A 16 16.36 -24.68 1.26
CA ILE A 16 16.58 -23.24 1.46
C ILE A 16 18.09 -22.94 1.50
N PHE A 17 18.50 -21.90 0.78
CA PHE A 17 19.87 -21.37 0.77
C PHE A 17 19.84 -20.05 1.51
N ILE A 18 20.50 -19.98 2.67
CA ILE A 18 20.34 -18.88 3.61
C ILE A 18 21.64 -18.63 4.39
N GLN A 19 21.84 -17.39 4.83
CA GLN A 19 22.98 -17.03 5.66
C GLN A 19 22.80 -17.55 7.09
N ASP A 20 23.85 -18.15 7.65
CA ASP A 20 23.81 -18.78 8.97
C ASP A 20 23.36 -17.83 10.09
N LYS A 21 23.78 -16.56 10.01
CA LYS A 21 23.38 -15.48 10.94
C LYS A 21 21.88 -15.20 11.00
N SER A 22 21.11 -15.65 10.00
CA SER A 22 19.65 -15.48 9.94
C SER A 22 18.91 -16.67 10.58
N LEU A 23 19.62 -17.69 11.07
CA LEU A 23 19.05 -18.92 11.60
C LEU A 23 19.23 -19.02 13.12
N THR A 24 18.12 -18.98 13.85
CA THR A 24 18.06 -19.39 15.25
C THR A 24 17.85 -20.91 15.36
N ASP A 25 18.08 -21.49 16.54
CA ASP A 25 17.82 -22.91 16.78
C ASP A 25 16.34 -23.27 16.55
N GLU A 26 15.43 -22.39 16.93
CA GLU A 26 13.99 -22.53 16.69
C GLU A 26 13.67 -22.61 15.19
N VAL A 27 14.26 -21.73 14.37
CA VAL A 27 14.06 -21.74 12.91
C VAL A 27 14.63 -23.01 12.29
N ARG A 28 15.80 -23.48 12.75
CA ARG A 28 16.39 -24.74 12.27
C ARG A 28 15.52 -25.94 12.59
N GLU A 29 14.99 -26.00 13.81
CA GLU A 29 14.08 -27.07 14.23
C GLU A 29 12.80 -27.04 13.39
N TYR A 30 12.22 -25.86 13.17
CA TYR A 30 11.05 -25.68 12.32
C TYR A 30 11.28 -26.16 10.89
N LEU A 31 12.38 -25.74 10.25
CA LEU A 31 12.71 -26.15 8.88
C LEU A 31 12.92 -27.67 8.79
N LYS A 32 13.66 -28.25 9.74
CA LYS A 32 13.89 -29.70 9.83
C LYS A 32 12.59 -30.49 10.00
N LYS A 33 11.69 -30.03 10.89
CA LYS A 33 10.39 -30.67 11.13
C LYS A 33 9.50 -30.67 9.88
N ASN A 34 9.66 -29.67 9.02
CA ASN A 34 8.97 -29.56 7.74
C ASN A 34 9.73 -30.21 6.57
N GLY A 35 10.83 -30.93 6.83
CA GLY A 35 11.60 -31.62 5.79
C GLY A 35 12.31 -30.66 4.81
N ILE A 36 12.64 -29.45 5.26
CA ILE A 36 13.37 -28.46 4.47
C ILE A 36 14.86 -28.54 4.81
N ASP A 37 15.66 -28.90 3.81
CA ASP A 37 17.11 -28.91 3.91
C ASP A 37 17.66 -27.48 3.93
N ILE A 38 18.69 -27.25 4.74
CA ILE A 38 19.37 -25.96 4.85
C ILE A 38 20.74 -26.07 4.20
N LYS A 39 21.03 -25.14 3.27
CA LYS A 39 22.36 -24.93 2.69
C LYS A 39 22.84 -23.49 2.92
N PRO A 40 24.17 -23.26 2.94
CA PRO A 40 24.73 -21.91 2.87
C PRO A 40 24.18 -21.14 1.67
N TYR A 41 23.95 -19.84 1.85
CA TYR A 41 23.48 -18.96 0.78
C TYR A 41 24.35 -19.03 -0.48
N ASP A 42 25.67 -19.05 -0.30
CA ASP A 42 26.64 -19.02 -1.41
C ASP A 42 26.71 -20.34 -2.20
N ASP A 43 26.15 -21.44 -1.67
CA ASP A 43 26.10 -22.75 -2.34
C ASP A 43 25.01 -22.79 -3.44
N PHE A 44 24.16 -21.77 -3.54
CA PHE A 44 23.06 -21.74 -4.50
C PHE A 44 23.56 -21.84 -5.94
N ASP A 45 24.55 -21.01 -6.31
CA ASP A 45 25.05 -20.96 -7.69
C ASP A 45 25.68 -22.27 -8.14
N GLU A 46 26.47 -22.91 -7.26
CA GLU A 46 27.07 -24.23 -7.53
C GLU A 46 25.98 -25.31 -7.63
N THR A 47 25.00 -25.30 -6.71
CA THR A 47 23.91 -26.26 -6.74
C THR A 47 23.09 -26.15 -8.02
N VAL A 48 22.75 -24.92 -8.44
CA VAL A 48 22.01 -24.66 -9.68
C VAL A 48 22.81 -25.09 -10.92
N ALA A 49 24.13 -24.86 -10.94
CA ALA A 49 25.00 -25.26 -12.05
C ALA A 49 25.04 -26.79 -12.25
N GLY A 50 24.86 -27.55 -11.18
CA GLY A 50 24.81 -29.02 -11.21
C GLY A 50 23.47 -29.61 -11.67
N ILE A 51 22.42 -28.79 -11.85
CA ILE A 51 21.11 -29.27 -12.27
C ILE A 51 21.16 -29.67 -13.75
N SER A 52 20.93 -30.95 -14.03
CA SER A 52 20.89 -31.51 -15.38
C SER A 52 19.74 -32.49 -15.57
N HIS A 53 19.25 -32.60 -16.80
CA HIS A 53 18.16 -33.47 -17.22
C HIS A 53 16.84 -33.25 -16.45
N LYS A 54 16.54 -31.99 -16.08
CA LYS A 54 15.32 -31.62 -15.35
C LYS A 54 14.36 -30.76 -16.16
N GLU A 55 13.11 -30.71 -15.70
CA GLU A 55 12.11 -29.73 -16.09
C GLU A 55 12.05 -28.67 -15.00
N ILE A 56 12.33 -27.41 -15.35
CA ILE A 56 12.51 -26.31 -14.38
C ILE A 56 11.47 -25.23 -14.66
N LEU A 57 10.66 -24.94 -13.64
CA LEU A 57 9.81 -23.75 -13.62
C LEU A 57 10.62 -22.58 -13.05
N PHE A 58 10.55 -21.43 -13.71
CA PHE A 58 11.16 -20.20 -13.23
C PHE A 58 10.31 -19.00 -13.68
N ASP A 59 10.43 -17.87 -12.99
CA ASP A 59 9.80 -16.61 -13.43
C ASP A 59 10.88 -15.76 -14.11
N GLU A 60 10.76 -15.54 -15.42
CA GLU A 60 11.72 -14.74 -16.20
C GLU A 60 11.78 -13.28 -15.75
N ALA A 61 10.73 -12.76 -15.13
CA ALA A 61 10.72 -11.39 -14.62
C ALA A 61 11.55 -11.24 -13.33
N ASP A 62 11.72 -12.32 -12.56
CA ASP A 62 12.36 -12.29 -11.23
C ASP A 62 13.74 -12.98 -11.20
N VAL A 63 13.96 -13.97 -12.09
CA VAL A 63 15.20 -14.74 -12.10
C VAL A 63 16.41 -13.88 -12.46
N SER A 64 17.52 -14.04 -11.74
CA SER A 64 18.77 -13.37 -12.11
C SER A 64 19.31 -13.91 -13.43
N TYR A 65 19.95 -13.05 -14.22
CA TYR A 65 20.59 -13.46 -15.47
C TYR A 65 21.64 -14.56 -15.27
N LYS A 66 22.39 -14.51 -14.16
CA LYS A 66 23.38 -15.54 -13.81
C LYS A 66 22.74 -16.90 -13.62
N THR A 67 21.65 -16.96 -12.85
CA THR A 67 20.89 -18.19 -12.59
C THR A 67 20.31 -18.73 -13.89
N PHE A 68 19.69 -17.85 -14.71
CA PHE A 68 19.12 -18.22 -16.01
C PHE A 68 20.16 -18.88 -16.93
N ILE A 69 21.33 -18.25 -17.10
CA ILE A 69 22.41 -18.81 -17.94
C ILE A 69 22.89 -20.17 -17.40
N SER A 70 22.96 -20.32 -16.07
CA SER A 70 23.38 -21.57 -15.44
C SER A 70 22.43 -22.73 -15.76
N ILE A 71 21.11 -22.50 -15.62
CA ILE A 71 20.10 -23.53 -15.91
C ILE A 71 19.88 -23.77 -17.41
N SER A 72 20.21 -22.80 -18.27
CA SER A 72 19.98 -22.85 -19.72
C SER A 72 21.14 -23.46 -20.52
N LYS A 73 22.24 -23.89 -19.89
CA LYS A 73 23.36 -24.50 -20.60
C LYS A 73 22.91 -25.75 -21.35
N LYS A 74 23.24 -25.84 -22.65
CA LYS A 74 22.84 -26.96 -23.51
C LYS A 74 23.33 -28.31 -23.00
N GLU A 75 24.53 -28.35 -22.42
CA GLU A 75 25.14 -29.56 -21.83
C GLU A 75 24.33 -30.14 -20.66
N ASN A 76 23.56 -29.30 -19.95
CA ASN A 76 22.72 -29.73 -18.85
C ASN A 76 21.41 -30.38 -19.33
N ALA A 77 21.02 -30.23 -20.60
CA ALA A 77 19.81 -30.82 -21.17
C ALA A 77 18.52 -30.57 -20.34
N ASN A 78 18.42 -29.41 -19.69
CA ASN A 78 17.23 -28.99 -18.96
C ASN A 78 16.15 -28.49 -19.93
N LYS A 79 14.88 -28.69 -19.58
CA LYS A 79 13.74 -28.01 -20.20
C LYS A 79 13.27 -26.90 -19.28
N LEU A 80 13.22 -25.68 -19.78
CA LEU A 80 12.89 -24.49 -19.00
C LEU A 80 11.49 -24.00 -19.37
N TYR A 81 10.70 -23.67 -18.35
CA TYR A 81 9.36 -23.12 -18.50
C TYR A 81 9.27 -21.82 -17.71
N SER A 82 9.16 -20.70 -18.45
CA SER A 82 8.90 -19.40 -17.85
C SER A 82 7.43 -19.32 -17.45
N VAL A 83 7.16 -19.21 -16.15
CA VAL A 83 5.82 -19.17 -15.56
C VAL A 83 5.79 -18.18 -14.39
N LEU A 84 4.64 -17.57 -14.14
CA LEU A 84 4.41 -16.90 -12.87
C LEU A 84 4.56 -17.92 -11.75
N SER A 85 5.39 -17.61 -10.75
CA SER A 85 5.58 -18.50 -9.60
C SER A 85 4.23 -18.85 -8.94
N PRO A 86 3.92 -20.15 -8.69
CA PRO A 86 2.72 -20.54 -7.98
C PRO A 86 2.60 -19.88 -6.60
N VAL A 87 3.74 -19.64 -5.92
CA VAL A 87 3.77 -18.93 -4.63
C VAL A 87 3.29 -17.49 -4.80
N THR A 88 3.71 -16.82 -5.88
CA THR A 88 3.26 -15.45 -6.20
C THR A 88 1.77 -15.38 -6.44
N TYR A 89 1.19 -16.37 -7.14
CA TYR A 89 -0.27 -16.45 -7.30
C TYR A 89 -1.00 -16.73 -5.97
N LEU A 90 -0.49 -17.69 -5.18
CA LEU A 90 -1.13 -18.08 -3.91
C LEU A 90 -1.14 -16.93 -2.90
N LYS A 91 -0.01 -16.23 -2.71
CA LYS A 91 0.06 -15.13 -1.74
C LYS A 91 -0.72 -13.87 -2.18
N ASN A 92 -1.03 -13.75 -3.47
CA ASN A 92 -1.85 -12.67 -3.99
C ASN A 92 -3.29 -12.71 -3.42
N ILE A 93 -3.80 -13.90 -3.08
CA ILE A 93 -5.15 -14.12 -2.53
C ILE A 93 -5.02 -14.47 -1.04
N LYS A 94 -5.36 -13.54 -0.15
CA LYS A 94 -5.23 -13.74 1.29
C LYS A 94 -6.37 -14.63 1.80
N SER A 95 -6.05 -15.50 2.74
CA SER A 95 -7.04 -16.26 3.49
C SER A 95 -7.91 -15.34 4.37
N GLU A 96 -9.06 -15.84 4.82
CA GLU A 96 -9.94 -15.09 5.72
C GLU A 96 -9.23 -14.67 7.02
N VAL A 97 -8.29 -15.48 7.51
CA VAL A 97 -7.49 -15.17 8.71
C VAL A 97 -6.53 -14.02 8.45
N GLU A 98 -5.84 -14.02 7.31
CA GLU A 98 -4.94 -12.94 6.91
C GLU A 98 -5.69 -11.63 6.70
N VAL A 99 -6.85 -11.67 6.04
CA VAL A 99 -7.72 -10.49 5.86
C VAL A 99 -8.22 -9.97 7.20
N ALA A 100 -8.70 -10.84 8.09
CA ALA A 100 -9.20 -10.44 9.41
C ALA A 100 -8.12 -9.82 10.28
N ASN A 101 -6.88 -10.32 10.22
CA ASN A 101 -5.75 -9.75 10.94
C ASN A 101 -5.31 -8.42 10.31
N THR A 102 -5.29 -8.31 8.98
CA THR A 102 -4.99 -7.04 8.30
C THR A 102 -6.01 -5.96 8.65
N LYS A 103 -7.30 -6.31 8.79
CA LYS A 103 -8.33 -5.39 9.30
C LYS A 103 -7.96 -4.86 10.70
N LYS A 104 -7.46 -5.71 11.61
CA LYS A 104 -7.02 -5.27 12.94
C LYS A 104 -5.83 -4.32 12.89
N SER A 105 -4.84 -4.60 12.04
CA SER A 105 -3.68 -3.70 11.89
C SER A 105 -4.08 -2.33 11.38
N HIS A 106 -5.00 -2.26 10.41
CA HIS A 106 -5.50 -1.00 9.89
C HIS A 106 -6.42 -0.24 10.86
N LEU A 107 -7.16 -0.93 11.73
CA LEU A 107 -7.91 -0.27 12.80
C LEU A 107 -6.98 0.43 13.80
N ARG A 108 -5.88 -0.23 14.20
CA ARG A 108 -4.86 0.39 15.07
C ARG A 108 -4.16 1.53 14.36
N ASP A 109 -3.72 1.33 13.11
CA ASP A 109 -3.06 2.37 12.34
C ASP A 109 -3.99 3.57 12.08
N GLY A 110 -5.29 3.33 11.91
CA GLY A 110 -6.31 4.37 11.83
C GLY A 110 -6.37 5.28 13.07
N VAL A 111 -6.22 4.70 14.27
CA VAL A 111 -6.10 5.46 15.52
C VAL A 111 -4.84 6.32 15.51
N TYR A 112 -3.69 5.79 15.08
CA TYR A 112 -2.44 6.56 14.99
C TYR A 112 -2.53 7.70 13.99
N MET A 113 -3.17 7.46 12.84
CA MET A 113 -3.44 8.47 11.83
C MET A 113 -4.33 9.59 12.37
N ALA A 114 -5.41 9.27 13.10
CA ALA A 114 -6.27 10.27 13.71
C ALA A 114 -5.52 11.09 14.79
N LYS A 115 -4.75 10.44 15.67
CA LYS A 115 -3.90 11.12 16.66
C LYS A 115 -2.89 12.06 16.00
N TYR A 116 -2.24 11.59 14.94
CA TYR A 116 -1.27 12.37 14.20
C TYR A 116 -1.89 13.62 13.56
N ILE A 117 -3.00 13.47 12.84
CA ILE A 117 -3.67 14.61 12.19
C ILE A 117 -4.16 15.61 13.24
N TYR A 118 -4.74 15.13 14.34
CA TYR A 118 -5.13 15.98 15.48
C TYR A 118 -3.95 16.75 16.06
N TRP A 119 -2.87 16.04 16.39
CA TRP A 119 -1.65 16.63 16.94
C TRP A 119 -1.08 17.67 15.99
N LEU A 120 -0.87 17.32 14.73
CA LEU A 120 -0.24 18.15 13.71
C LEU A 120 -1.00 19.45 13.50
N LYS A 121 -2.32 19.38 13.31
CA LYS A 121 -3.17 20.57 13.14
C LYS A 121 -3.10 21.49 14.36
N ASN A 122 -3.07 20.93 15.57
CA ASN A 122 -2.93 21.74 16.79
C ASN A 122 -1.55 22.38 16.93
N GLN A 123 -0.47 21.66 16.62
CA GLN A 123 0.90 22.21 16.68
C GLN A 123 1.06 23.38 15.71
N VAL A 124 0.65 23.20 14.45
CA VAL A 124 0.74 24.24 13.41
C VAL A 124 -0.11 25.45 13.78
N LYS A 125 -1.35 25.24 14.26
CA LYS A 125 -2.24 26.32 14.72
C LYS A 125 -1.66 27.13 15.89
N ASN A 126 -0.93 26.46 16.79
CA ASN A 126 -0.27 27.10 17.93
C ASN A 126 1.10 27.72 17.58
N GLY A 127 1.51 27.68 16.31
CA GLY A 127 2.75 28.29 15.85
C GLY A 127 4.01 27.54 16.29
N VAL A 128 3.89 26.25 16.62
CA VAL A 128 5.05 25.42 16.96
C VAL A 128 5.93 25.23 15.73
N ASP A 129 7.25 25.28 15.96
CA ASP A 129 8.24 25.13 14.90
C ASP A 129 8.36 23.65 14.49
N LEU A 130 7.57 23.25 13.49
CA LEU A 130 7.59 21.92 12.90
C LEU A 130 8.15 21.97 11.48
N THR A 131 8.86 20.92 11.10
CA THR A 131 9.28 20.67 9.72
C THR A 131 8.61 19.41 9.19
N GLU A 132 8.66 19.20 7.89
CA GLU A 132 8.25 17.93 7.27
C GLU A 132 8.86 16.72 7.99
N LYS A 133 10.17 16.75 8.26
CA LYS A 133 10.85 15.65 8.94
C LYS A 133 10.33 15.45 10.35
N THR A 134 10.23 16.50 11.17
CA THR A 134 9.79 16.34 12.57
C THR A 134 8.33 15.95 12.69
N ALA A 135 7.49 16.34 11.73
CA ALA A 135 6.12 15.86 11.62
C ALA A 135 6.07 14.35 11.28
N SER A 136 6.85 13.90 10.28
CA SER A 136 6.93 12.47 9.94
C SER A 136 7.47 11.61 11.09
N ASP A 137 8.46 12.10 11.83
CA ASP A 137 9.03 11.39 13.00
C ASP A 137 7.97 11.11 14.06
N TYR A 138 7.04 12.05 14.28
CA TYR A 138 5.98 11.88 15.26
C TYR A 138 5.05 10.73 14.87
N LEU A 139 4.62 10.66 13.60
CA LEU A 139 3.78 9.57 13.10
C LEU A 139 4.51 8.21 13.18
N ASP A 140 5.77 8.17 12.76
CA ASP A 140 6.57 6.95 12.84
C ASP A 140 6.71 6.48 14.29
N ASN A 141 6.90 7.40 15.25
CA ASN A 141 7.05 7.06 16.66
C ASN A 141 5.73 6.53 17.26
N LEU A 142 4.57 7.09 16.89
CA LEU A 142 3.28 6.51 17.29
C LEU A 142 3.15 5.04 16.87
N ARG A 143 3.65 4.69 15.69
CA ARG A 143 3.63 3.31 15.18
C ARG A 143 4.65 2.42 15.88
N ARG A 144 5.87 2.94 16.14
CA ARG A 144 6.95 2.21 16.85
C ARG A 144 6.56 1.83 18.28
N GLU A 145 5.63 2.54 18.89
CA GLU A 145 5.11 2.23 20.23
C GLU A 145 4.13 1.05 20.26
N ASP A 146 3.60 0.58 19.11
CA ASP A 146 2.73 -0.60 19.04
C ASP A 146 3.52 -1.89 19.32
N GLU A 147 3.02 -2.75 20.21
CA GLU A 147 3.67 -4.01 20.60
C GLU A 147 3.81 -5.03 19.43
N LEU A 148 2.99 -4.86 18.40
CA LEU A 148 3.01 -5.67 17.19
C LEU A 148 3.85 -5.05 16.07
N PHE A 149 4.37 -3.84 16.25
CA PHE A 149 5.25 -3.19 15.28
C PHE A 149 6.47 -4.06 14.96
N LEU A 150 6.79 -4.20 13.67
CA LEU A 150 8.01 -4.84 13.20
C LEU A 150 8.95 -3.83 12.56
N ASP A 151 8.44 -3.04 11.63
CA ASP A 151 9.19 -2.00 10.92
C ASP A 151 8.23 -1.03 10.24
N LEU A 152 8.73 0.10 9.73
CA LEU A 152 7.97 0.86 8.73
C LEU A 152 7.85 0.02 7.46
N SER A 153 6.71 0.09 6.76
CA SER A 153 6.53 -0.66 5.50
C SER A 153 7.34 -0.04 4.35
N PHE A 154 7.63 1.25 4.45
CA PHE A 154 8.52 2.05 3.60
C PHE A 154 8.88 3.38 4.31
N PRO A 155 9.90 4.14 3.85
CA PRO A 155 10.20 5.46 4.40
C PRO A 155 9.03 6.44 4.22
N THR A 156 8.60 7.10 5.29
CA THR A 156 7.50 8.05 5.25
C THR A 156 7.82 9.24 4.33
N ILE A 157 7.01 9.42 3.30
CA ILE A 157 6.99 10.62 2.46
C ILE A 157 6.24 11.70 3.25
N SER A 158 6.81 12.90 3.32
CA SER A 158 6.23 14.02 4.03
C SER A 158 6.52 15.32 3.27
N GLY A 159 5.60 15.72 2.39
CA GLY A 159 5.78 16.88 1.50
C GLY A 159 4.78 18.00 1.80
N TYR A 160 5.29 19.17 2.16
CA TYR A 160 4.56 20.41 2.36
C TYR A 160 4.59 21.28 1.10
N ALA A 161 3.44 21.82 0.73
CA ALA A 161 3.27 22.68 -0.44
C ALA A 161 3.88 22.02 -1.71
N ASP A 162 4.84 22.69 -2.35
CA ASP A 162 5.47 22.24 -3.59
C ASP A 162 6.32 20.98 -3.43
N ASN A 163 6.79 20.64 -2.22
CA ASN A 163 7.44 19.34 -1.99
C ASN A 163 6.44 18.17 -2.13
N GLY A 164 5.15 18.40 -1.83
CA GLY A 164 4.09 17.41 -2.06
C GLY A 164 3.93 17.04 -3.53
N ALA A 165 4.38 17.88 -4.48
CA ALA A 165 4.34 17.59 -5.91
C ALA A 165 5.44 16.60 -6.37
N ILE A 166 6.38 16.24 -5.51
CA ILE A 166 7.45 15.28 -5.81
C ILE A 166 6.99 13.91 -5.29
N VAL A 167 6.61 13.01 -6.21
CA VAL A 167 5.95 11.73 -5.88
C VAL A 167 6.72 10.87 -4.88
N HIS A 168 8.05 10.82 -5.00
CA HIS A 168 8.95 10.08 -4.10
C HIS A 168 9.82 11.03 -3.25
N TYR A 169 9.21 12.09 -2.69
CA TYR A 169 9.91 13.02 -1.82
C TYR A 169 10.25 12.37 -0.47
N GLU A 170 11.50 12.46 -0.05
CA GLU A 170 11.93 12.09 1.29
C GLU A 170 12.44 13.35 2.00
N ALA A 171 11.82 13.70 3.12
CA ALA A 171 12.23 14.85 3.90
C ALA A 171 13.51 14.50 4.69
N GLU A 172 14.53 15.35 4.60
CA GLU A 172 15.76 15.24 5.39
C GLU A 172 15.84 16.39 6.39
N TYR A 173 16.50 16.21 7.54
CA TYR A 173 16.57 17.25 8.57
C TYR A 173 17.17 18.56 8.05
N GLU A 174 18.10 18.48 7.11
CA GLU A 174 18.84 19.61 6.54
C GLU A 174 18.03 20.37 5.48
N THR A 175 17.08 19.71 4.81
CA THR A 175 16.35 20.26 3.65
C THR A 175 14.84 20.36 3.85
N ALA A 176 14.31 19.75 4.91
CA ALA A 176 12.89 19.76 5.23
C ALA A 176 12.35 21.18 5.41
N LYS A 177 11.24 21.48 4.75
CA LYS A 177 10.53 22.74 4.91
C LYS A 177 9.84 22.81 6.26
N LYS A 178 9.80 24.03 6.79
CA LYS A 178 8.96 24.39 7.92
C LYS A 178 7.49 24.37 7.49
N LEU A 179 6.65 23.79 8.33
CA LEU A 179 5.20 23.81 8.15
C LEU A 179 4.64 25.16 8.58
N GLU A 180 3.74 25.72 7.78
CA GLU A 180 3.05 26.97 8.11
C GLU A 180 1.53 26.74 8.13
N ALA A 181 0.78 27.66 8.74
CA ALA A 181 -0.68 27.59 8.85
C ALA A 181 -1.39 27.98 7.53
N LYS A 182 -0.96 27.40 6.41
CA LYS A 182 -1.51 27.61 5.06
C LYS A 182 -1.15 26.45 4.14
N GLY A 183 -1.86 26.31 3.03
CA GLY A 183 -1.54 25.32 2.00
C GLY A 183 -1.84 23.87 2.41
N LEU A 184 -1.40 22.96 1.55
CA LEU A 184 -1.58 21.52 1.72
C LEU A 184 -0.31 20.84 2.24
N TYR A 185 -0.53 19.78 3.01
CA TYR A 185 0.52 18.89 3.48
C TYR A 185 0.15 17.43 3.17
N LEU A 186 1.01 16.76 2.40
CA LEU A 186 0.88 15.38 2.00
C LEU A 186 1.83 14.54 2.86
N PHE A 187 1.32 13.45 3.43
CA PHE A 187 2.14 12.44 4.04
C PHE A 187 1.65 11.05 3.63
N ASP A 188 2.59 10.23 3.19
CA ASP A 188 2.38 8.86 2.76
C ASP A 188 3.30 7.95 3.55
N SER A 189 2.71 6.96 4.19
CA SER A 189 3.34 6.27 5.30
C SER A 189 2.63 4.96 5.62
N GLY A 190 3.39 4.01 6.17
CA GLY A 190 2.81 2.77 6.65
C GLY A 190 3.75 2.01 7.58
N ALA A 191 3.23 0.95 8.18
CA ALA A 191 3.99 0.05 9.03
C ALA A 191 3.69 -1.41 8.70
N THR A 192 4.71 -2.25 8.92
CA THR A 192 4.52 -3.69 9.01
C THR A 192 4.36 -4.07 10.48
N TYR A 193 3.24 -4.69 10.79
CA TYR A 193 2.95 -5.29 12.08
C TYR A 193 3.02 -6.82 11.96
N LYS A 194 3.05 -7.53 13.09
CA LYS A 194 2.97 -9.00 13.14
C LYS A 194 1.70 -9.58 12.50
N ASP A 195 0.67 -8.76 12.31
CA ASP A 195 -0.66 -9.14 11.86
C ASP A 195 -1.13 -8.38 10.60
N GLY A 196 -0.25 -7.64 9.91
CA GLY A 196 -0.56 -7.02 8.62
C GLY A 196 0.47 -5.98 8.18
N THR A 197 0.42 -5.58 6.91
CA THR A 197 1.19 -4.46 6.35
C THR A 197 0.21 -3.34 5.99
N THR A 198 0.50 -2.10 6.37
CA THR A 198 -0.31 -0.92 6.05
C THR A 198 0.38 -0.03 5.02
N ASP A 199 -0.45 0.68 4.28
CA ASP A 199 -0.08 1.74 3.34
C ASP A 199 -1.20 2.79 3.35
N VAL A 200 -0.86 4.05 3.57
CA VAL A 200 -1.84 5.12 3.67
C VAL A 200 -1.22 6.48 3.42
N THR A 201 -1.68 7.10 2.35
CA THR A 201 -1.52 8.52 2.09
C THR A 201 -2.71 9.35 2.55
N ARG A 202 -2.44 10.47 3.24
CA ARG A 202 -3.39 11.57 3.39
C ARG A 202 -2.75 12.88 2.96
N THR A 203 -3.55 13.67 2.26
CA THR A 203 -3.30 15.11 2.12
C THR A 203 -4.26 15.84 3.04
N ILE A 204 -3.78 16.84 3.77
CA ILE A 204 -4.59 17.67 4.68
C ILE A 204 -4.33 19.14 4.43
N SER A 205 -5.26 19.99 4.84
CA SER A 205 -5.03 21.43 4.94
C SER A 205 -4.34 21.78 6.26
N LEU A 206 -3.37 22.69 6.17
CA LEU A 206 -2.79 23.35 7.35
C LEU A 206 -3.34 24.76 7.58
N GLY A 207 -4.26 25.25 6.73
CA GLY A 207 -4.87 26.57 6.87
C GLY A 207 -5.53 27.07 5.58
N GLU A 208 -5.24 28.29 5.15
CA GLU A 208 -5.83 28.84 3.93
C GLU A 208 -5.37 28.06 2.69
N ASN A 209 -6.33 27.61 1.86
CA ASN A 209 -6.06 26.98 0.56
C ASN A 209 -6.66 27.79 -0.59
N THR A 210 -5.92 27.81 -1.70
CA THR A 210 -6.37 28.34 -2.99
C THR A 210 -7.52 27.52 -3.56
N TYR A 211 -8.26 28.11 -4.51
CA TYR A 211 -9.30 27.39 -5.25
C TYR A 211 -8.73 26.17 -6.00
N GLU A 212 -7.54 26.30 -6.60
CA GLU A 212 -6.87 25.23 -7.34
C GLU A 212 -6.52 24.04 -6.44
N GLU A 213 -5.98 24.29 -5.24
CA GLU A 213 -5.73 23.26 -4.22
C GLU A 213 -7.02 22.54 -3.81
N LYS A 214 -8.08 23.29 -3.50
CA LYS A 214 -9.38 22.71 -3.08
C LYS A 214 -10.02 21.89 -4.19
N LEU A 215 -9.99 22.39 -5.42
CA LEU A 215 -10.50 21.68 -6.59
C LEU A 215 -9.75 20.35 -6.78
N HIS A 216 -8.42 20.40 -6.87
CA HIS A 216 -7.62 19.19 -7.09
C HIS A 216 -7.79 18.20 -5.93
N TYR A 217 -7.82 18.68 -4.69
CA TYR A 217 -8.04 17.86 -3.50
C TYR A 217 -9.35 17.08 -3.63
N THR A 218 -10.43 17.80 -3.93
CA THR A 218 -11.78 17.24 -4.02
C THR A 218 -11.87 16.22 -5.15
N LEU A 219 -11.28 16.48 -6.33
CA LEU A 219 -11.30 15.54 -7.45
C LEU A 219 -10.55 14.25 -7.15
N VAL A 220 -9.40 14.33 -6.46
CA VAL A 220 -8.65 13.14 -6.01
C VAL A 220 -9.46 12.35 -4.98
N THR A 221 -10.06 13.02 -3.99
CA THR A 221 -10.94 12.37 -3.00
C THR A 221 -12.13 11.67 -3.66
N ILE A 222 -12.76 12.30 -4.66
CA ILE A 222 -13.84 11.71 -5.45
C ILE A 222 -13.35 10.44 -6.15
N GLY A 223 -12.19 10.49 -6.81
CA GLY A 223 -11.61 9.35 -7.51
C GLY A 223 -11.44 8.13 -6.59
N MET A 224 -10.80 8.32 -5.44
CA MET A 224 -10.58 7.27 -4.45
C MET A 224 -11.91 6.73 -3.92
N LEU A 225 -12.86 7.59 -3.53
CA LEU A 225 -14.17 7.11 -3.03
C LEU A 225 -14.96 6.34 -4.10
N ARG A 226 -14.87 6.74 -5.37
CA ARG A 226 -15.56 6.07 -6.47
C ARG A 226 -14.96 4.71 -6.76
N LEU A 227 -13.63 4.56 -6.77
CA LEU A 227 -13.00 3.26 -6.97
C LEU A 227 -13.30 2.32 -5.80
N LEU A 228 -13.11 2.76 -4.55
CA LEU A 228 -13.49 2.02 -3.34
C LEU A 228 -14.91 1.44 -3.40
N ASN A 229 -15.88 2.23 -3.88
CA ASN A 229 -17.29 1.85 -3.87
C ASN A 229 -17.76 1.20 -5.19
N THR A 230 -16.83 0.72 -6.02
CA THR A 230 -17.18 0.07 -7.29
C THR A 230 -17.64 -1.37 -7.08
N LYS A 231 -18.80 -1.72 -7.64
CA LYS A 231 -19.26 -3.10 -7.86
C LYS A 231 -18.99 -3.49 -9.31
N PHE A 232 -18.33 -4.62 -9.54
CA PHE A 232 -17.84 -5.01 -10.87
C PHE A 232 -18.03 -6.51 -11.12
N LYS A 233 -18.03 -6.93 -12.39
CA LYS A 233 -18.26 -8.33 -12.76
C LYS A 233 -17.00 -9.17 -12.51
N ARG A 234 -17.16 -10.43 -12.10
CA ARG A 234 -16.06 -11.42 -12.12
C ARG A 234 -15.42 -11.48 -13.51
N GLY A 235 -14.10 -11.66 -13.55
CA GLY A 235 -13.29 -11.56 -14.76
C GLY A 235 -12.72 -10.16 -15.04
N ALA A 236 -13.03 -9.16 -14.20
CA ALA A 236 -12.40 -7.85 -14.31
C ALA A 236 -10.93 -7.91 -13.89
N ILE A 237 -10.09 -7.20 -14.63
CA ILE A 237 -8.68 -6.93 -14.33
C ILE A 237 -8.50 -5.44 -14.00
N GLY A 238 -7.39 -5.06 -13.38
CA GLY A 238 -7.18 -3.69 -12.87
C GLY A 238 -7.39 -2.56 -13.87
N VAL A 239 -7.01 -2.74 -15.15
CA VAL A 239 -7.23 -1.71 -16.20
C VAL A 239 -8.71 -1.40 -16.43
N SER A 240 -9.61 -2.35 -16.14
CA SER A 240 -11.05 -2.14 -16.29
C SER A 240 -11.64 -1.21 -15.22
N LEU A 241 -10.93 -1.04 -14.09
CA LEU A 241 -11.41 -0.30 -12.93
C LEU A 241 -10.69 1.03 -12.71
N ASP A 242 -9.45 1.17 -13.20
CA ASP A 242 -8.61 2.37 -13.03
C ASP A 242 -9.32 3.68 -13.40
N ILE A 243 -10.17 3.66 -14.43
CA ILE A 243 -10.95 4.82 -14.85
C ILE A 243 -11.83 5.41 -13.74
N LYS A 244 -12.26 4.60 -12.77
CA LYS A 244 -13.08 5.06 -11.63
C LYS A 244 -12.36 6.07 -10.74
N ALA A 245 -11.02 5.97 -10.67
CA ALA A 245 -10.19 6.91 -9.92
C ALA A 245 -9.78 8.13 -10.76
N ARG A 246 -9.80 8.02 -12.10
CA ARG A 246 -9.32 9.06 -13.02
C ARG A 246 -10.40 9.91 -13.65
N GLU A 247 -11.62 9.40 -13.82
CA GLU A 247 -12.67 10.08 -14.61
C GLU A 247 -12.92 11.52 -14.15
N ALA A 248 -12.98 11.75 -12.82
CA ALA A 248 -13.20 13.09 -12.27
C ALA A 248 -12.03 14.04 -12.54
N LEU A 249 -10.80 13.52 -12.62
CA LEU A 249 -9.61 14.31 -12.96
C LEU A 249 -9.56 14.62 -14.46
N TRP A 250 -9.88 13.63 -15.29
CA TRP A 250 -9.86 13.75 -16.75
C TRP A 250 -10.89 14.74 -17.28
N ASP A 251 -12.06 14.86 -16.62
CA ASP A 251 -13.06 15.89 -16.94
C ASP A 251 -12.51 17.32 -16.81
N TYR A 252 -11.45 17.51 -16.01
CA TYR A 252 -10.74 18.78 -15.82
C TYR A 252 -9.39 18.84 -16.55
N GLY A 253 -9.05 17.84 -17.37
CA GLY A 253 -7.77 17.75 -18.08
C GLY A 253 -6.57 17.49 -17.17
N LEU A 254 -6.80 16.92 -15.98
CA LEU A 254 -5.77 16.54 -15.01
C LEU A 254 -5.50 15.04 -15.09
N ASP A 255 -4.28 14.60 -14.73
CA ASP A 255 -3.92 13.18 -14.63
C ASP A 255 -2.73 13.00 -13.67
N TYR A 256 -2.41 11.75 -13.33
CA TYR A 256 -1.23 11.37 -12.53
C TYR A 256 -0.42 10.26 -13.19
N ASN A 257 0.90 10.35 -13.08
CA ASN A 257 1.85 9.52 -13.84
C ASN A 257 2.33 8.26 -13.10
N HIS A 258 1.48 7.66 -12.27
CA HIS A 258 1.70 6.38 -11.61
C HIS A 258 0.44 5.49 -11.72
N GLY A 259 0.54 4.23 -11.28
CA GLY A 259 -0.61 3.34 -11.15
C GLY A 259 -1.59 3.86 -10.10
N THR A 260 -2.86 3.46 -10.20
CA THR A 260 -3.88 3.80 -9.19
C THR A 260 -3.81 2.86 -8.00
N GLY A 261 -3.20 1.69 -8.14
CA GLY A 261 -2.94 0.83 -7.01
C GLY A 261 -2.14 -0.42 -7.34
N HIS A 262 -1.67 -1.08 -6.29
CA HIS A 262 -0.86 -2.29 -6.31
C HIS A 262 -1.39 -3.29 -5.29
N GLY A 263 -1.00 -4.56 -5.42
CA GLY A 263 -1.25 -5.55 -4.37
C GLY A 263 -0.44 -5.21 -3.12
N VAL A 264 -0.92 -5.64 -1.96
CA VAL A 264 -0.19 -5.53 -0.68
C VAL A 264 -0.11 -6.88 0.01
N GLY A 265 1.08 -7.23 0.50
CA GLY A 265 1.34 -8.51 1.16
C GLY A 265 0.91 -8.55 2.63
N PHE A 266 0.58 -9.74 3.12
CA PHE A 266 0.35 -9.97 4.55
C PHE A 266 1.69 -10.12 5.27
N VAL A 267 2.09 -9.14 6.08
CA VAL A 267 3.39 -9.12 6.78
C VAL A 267 4.54 -9.31 5.78
N ASN A 268 4.45 -8.63 4.64
CA ASN A 268 5.37 -8.77 3.52
C ASN A 268 5.53 -7.41 2.80
N THR A 269 6.01 -7.39 1.56
CA THR A 269 6.25 -6.18 0.78
C THR A 269 4.96 -5.36 0.63
N VAL A 270 5.09 -4.05 0.82
CA VAL A 270 3.99 -3.10 0.61
C VAL A 270 3.57 -3.07 -0.86
N HIS A 271 4.53 -3.11 -1.78
CA HIS A 271 4.30 -3.31 -3.20
C HIS A 271 4.38 -4.80 -3.55
N GLU A 272 3.24 -5.47 -3.62
CA GLU A 272 3.15 -6.90 -3.93
C GLU A 272 2.58 -7.17 -5.33
N MET A 273 3.46 -7.64 -6.21
CA MET A 273 3.10 -8.13 -7.54
C MET A 273 2.30 -9.44 -7.47
N PRO A 274 1.49 -9.77 -8.51
CA PRO A 274 1.46 -9.16 -9.84
C PRO A 274 0.26 -8.24 -10.12
N THR A 275 -0.76 -8.27 -9.27
CA THR A 275 -2.00 -7.51 -9.49
C THR A 275 -1.76 -6.02 -9.29
N SER A 276 -2.29 -5.20 -10.19
CA SER A 276 -2.24 -3.74 -10.08
C SER A 276 -3.44 -3.10 -10.76
N ILE A 277 -3.85 -1.93 -10.28
CA ILE A 277 -4.88 -1.08 -10.88
C ILE A 277 -4.16 0.05 -11.62
N ARG A 278 -4.24 0.05 -12.94
CA ARG A 278 -3.57 1.06 -13.78
C ARG A 278 -4.21 1.16 -15.15
N ASN A 279 -4.17 2.34 -15.78
CA ASN A 279 -4.71 2.59 -17.12
C ASN A 279 -3.97 1.87 -18.28
N LYS A 280 -2.94 1.07 -17.99
CA LYS A 280 -2.10 0.39 -18.98
C LYS A 280 -2.01 -1.11 -18.69
N ILE A 281 -2.32 -1.92 -19.69
CA ILE A 281 -2.14 -3.39 -19.65
C ILE A 281 -0.65 -3.72 -19.44
N ASN A 282 -0.36 -4.71 -18.59
CA ASN A 282 0.99 -5.26 -18.46
C ASN A 282 1.41 -5.96 -19.74
N LYS A 283 2.62 -5.64 -20.22
CA LYS A 283 3.24 -6.34 -21.36
C LYS A 283 3.42 -7.82 -21.05
N ASP A 284 3.70 -8.15 -19.79
CA ASP A 284 3.63 -9.51 -19.29
C ASP A 284 2.17 -9.89 -19.04
N VAL A 285 1.61 -10.68 -19.95
CA VAL A 285 0.21 -11.11 -19.91
C VAL A 285 -0.14 -11.89 -18.64
N TYR A 286 0.83 -12.60 -18.05
CA TYR A 286 0.63 -13.39 -16.82
C TYR A 286 0.46 -12.50 -15.57
N ARG A 287 0.70 -11.20 -15.70
CA ARG A 287 0.53 -10.20 -14.63
C ARG A 287 -0.74 -9.38 -14.74
N ASN A 288 -1.58 -9.64 -15.75
CA ASN A 288 -2.92 -9.06 -15.84
C ASN A 288 -3.93 -10.03 -15.20
N LEU A 289 -3.78 -10.29 -13.90
CA LEU A 289 -4.65 -11.21 -13.19
C LEU A 289 -6.05 -10.61 -12.96
N GLU A 290 -7.06 -11.48 -13.03
CA GLU A 290 -8.42 -11.17 -12.62
C GLU A 290 -8.48 -10.99 -11.10
N PHE A 291 -9.37 -10.10 -10.65
CA PHE A 291 -9.61 -9.93 -9.22
C PHE A 291 -10.31 -11.14 -8.63
N GLU A 292 -9.83 -11.59 -7.47
CA GLU A 292 -10.45 -12.64 -6.66
C GLU A 292 -10.66 -12.16 -5.22
N PRO A 293 -11.73 -12.64 -4.53
CA PRO A 293 -11.94 -12.33 -3.12
C PRO A 293 -10.72 -12.65 -2.26
N GLY A 294 -10.39 -11.75 -1.33
CA GLY A 294 -9.21 -11.87 -0.47
C GLY A 294 -7.95 -11.20 -1.04
N MET A 295 -7.94 -10.75 -2.30
CA MET A 295 -6.88 -9.84 -2.75
C MET A 295 -6.94 -8.52 -1.96
N ILE A 296 -5.78 -7.97 -1.62
CA ILE A 296 -5.65 -6.67 -0.95
C ILE A 296 -4.93 -5.72 -1.91
N MET A 297 -5.56 -4.58 -2.18
CA MET A 297 -5.12 -3.59 -3.17
C MET A 297 -5.05 -2.20 -2.54
N SER A 298 -4.09 -1.37 -2.94
CA SER A 298 -4.19 0.08 -2.75
C SER A 298 -5.15 0.72 -3.77
N ASP A 299 -5.68 1.89 -3.39
CA ASP A 299 -6.42 2.84 -4.21
C ASP A 299 -5.88 4.24 -3.85
N GLU A 300 -5.01 4.77 -4.71
CA GLU A 300 -4.11 5.90 -4.43
C GLU A 300 -4.08 6.96 -5.55
N PRO A 301 -5.21 7.50 -6.06
CA PRO A 301 -5.17 8.58 -7.04
C PRO A 301 -4.44 9.81 -6.52
N GLY A 302 -3.92 10.62 -7.44
CA GLY A 302 -3.22 11.86 -7.08
C GLY A 302 -3.24 12.94 -8.15
N VAL A 303 -2.69 14.10 -7.80
CA VAL A 303 -2.40 15.23 -8.69
C VAL A 303 -1.14 15.91 -8.19
N TYR A 304 -0.19 16.18 -9.08
CA TYR A 304 1.11 16.78 -8.72
C TYR A 304 1.40 17.96 -9.63
N ILE A 305 1.27 19.18 -9.08
CA ILE A 305 1.53 20.42 -9.81
C ILE A 305 2.90 20.94 -9.40
N SER A 306 3.89 20.72 -10.28
CA SER A 306 5.30 21.09 -10.06
C SER A 306 5.44 22.54 -9.57
N GLY A 307 6.13 22.72 -8.45
CA GLY A 307 6.37 24.04 -7.85
C GLY A 307 5.16 24.65 -7.13
N LYS A 308 4.05 23.92 -6.96
CA LYS A 308 2.86 24.41 -6.24
C LYS A 308 2.40 23.49 -5.13
N HIS A 309 1.82 22.34 -5.47
CA HIS A 309 1.18 21.41 -4.54
C HIS A 309 1.10 20.02 -5.13
N GLY A 310 1.08 19.01 -4.25
CA GLY A 310 0.68 17.67 -4.62
C GLY A 310 -0.35 17.12 -3.65
N ILE A 311 -1.22 16.28 -4.18
CA ILE A 311 -2.27 15.59 -3.46
C ILE A 311 -2.20 14.13 -3.85
N ARG A 312 -2.27 13.26 -2.85
CA ARG A 312 -2.61 11.86 -3.00
C ARG A 312 -3.53 11.48 -1.84
N MET A 313 -4.51 10.66 -2.14
CA MET A 313 -5.42 10.09 -1.14
C MET A 313 -5.39 8.59 -1.35
N GLU A 314 -4.97 7.87 -0.33
CA GLU A 314 -4.78 6.43 -0.46
C GLU A 314 -5.44 5.64 0.64
N ILE A 315 -6.00 4.50 0.25
CA ILE A 315 -6.55 3.50 1.14
C ILE A 315 -6.15 2.12 0.64
N LEU A 316 -5.97 1.19 1.57
CA LEU A 316 -6.01 -0.23 1.25
C LEU A 316 -7.44 -0.73 1.33
N MET A 317 -7.78 -1.62 0.42
CA MET A 317 -9.08 -2.23 0.28
C MET A 317 -8.94 -3.72 -0.06
N THR A 318 -9.88 -4.53 0.39
CA THR A 318 -9.92 -5.95 0.06
C THR A 318 -11.02 -6.24 -0.96
N VAL A 319 -10.73 -7.11 -1.92
CA VAL A 319 -11.73 -7.61 -2.87
C VAL A 319 -12.68 -8.56 -2.15
N VAL A 320 -13.97 -8.36 -2.33
CA VAL A 320 -15.03 -9.19 -1.72
C VAL A 320 -16.05 -9.65 -2.75
N ASP A 321 -16.69 -10.80 -2.47
CA ASP A 321 -17.82 -11.28 -3.24
C ASP A 321 -19.08 -10.44 -2.92
N LYS A 322 -19.80 -9.98 -3.96
CA LYS A 322 -21.05 -9.22 -3.84
C LYS A 322 -22.26 -10.02 -4.34
N GLY A 323 -22.11 -11.32 -4.56
CA GLY A 323 -23.11 -12.24 -5.08
C GLY A 323 -23.34 -12.12 -6.58
N GLU A 324 -24.04 -13.10 -7.15
CA GLU A 324 -24.58 -13.07 -8.53
C GLU A 324 -23.52 -12.83 -9.62
N GLY A 325 -22.28 -13.28 -9.40
CA GLY A 325 -21.18 -13.09 -10.35
C GLY A 325 -20.53 -11.70 -10.32
N PHE A 326 -20.79 -10.92 -9.26
CA PHE A 326 -20.15 -9.63 -9.03
C PHE A 326 -19.21 -9.66 -7.82
N LEU A 327 -18.20 -8.81 -7.90
CA LEU A 327 -17.24 -8.49 -6.86
C LEU A 327 -17.37 -7.00 -6.50
N GLY A 328 -16.69 -6.59 -5.43
CA GLY A 328 -16.51 -5.20 -5.06
C GLY A 328 -15.35 -5.08 -4.09
N PHE A 329 -15.22 -3.92 -3.46
CA PHE A 329 -14.22 -3.69 -2.42
C PHE A 329 -14.84 -3.43 -1.05
N GLU A 330 -14.03 -3.64 -0.01
CA GLU A 330 -14.26 -3.17 1.35
C GLU A 330 -13.01 -2.42 1.85
N PRO A 331 -13.16 -1.26 2.50
CA PRO A 331 -12.01 -0.53 3.02
C PRO A 331 -11.34 -1.30 4.16
N LEU A 332 -10.01 -1.35 4.14
CA LEU A 332 -9.18 -1.75 5.27
C LEU A 332 -8.73 -0.50 6.04
N THR A 333 -8.21 0.50 5.34
CA THR A 333 -7.77 1.76 5.93
C THR A 333 -8.94 2.52 6.55
N MET A 334 -8.81 2.87 7.83
CA MET A 334 -9.77 3.68 8.58
C MET A 334 -9.09 4.97 9.07
N ALA A 335 -8.83 5.89 8.15
CA ALA A 335 -8.27 7.21 8.48
C ALA A 335 -9.19 8.33 7.94
N PRO A 336 -9.43 9.41 8.72
CA PRO A 336 -10.36 10.46 8.32
C PRO A 336 -9.86 11.19 7.06
N ILE A 337 -10.80 11.69 6.27
CA ILE A 337 -10.52 12.62 5.17
C ILE A 337 -10.66 14.03 5.73
N ASP A 338 -9.73 14.93 5.43
CA ASP A 338 -9.83 16.31 5.89
C ASP A 338 -10.96 17.03 5.16
N ASN A 339 -11.90 17.62 5.91
CA ASN A 339 -13.06 18.30 5.34
C ASN A 339 -12.78 19.76 4.96
N GLU A 340 -11.73 20.38 5.51
CA GLU A 340 -11.40 21.79 5.29
C GLU A 340 -11.10 22.15 3.82
N PRO A 341 -10.31 21.37 3.06
CA PRO A 341 -10.02 21.69 1.66
C PRO A 341 -11.10 21.21 0.66
N LEU A 342 -12.22 20.64 1.12
CA LEU A 342 -13.28 20.18 0.22
C LEU A 342 -14.02 21.35 -0.46
N LEU A 343 -14.18 21.23 -1.77
CA LEU A 343 -15.00 22.09 -2.60
C LEU A 343 -16.31 21.37 -2.91
N VAL A 344 -17.24 21.39 -1.95
CA VAL A 344 -18.50 20.62 -2.03
C VAL A 344 -19.31 20.90 -3.30
N ASP A 345 -19.24 22.12 -3.83
CA ASP A 345 -19.97 22.53 -5.04
C ASP A 345 -19.61 21.72 -6.31
N VAL A 346 -18.45 21.06 -6.34
CA VAL A 346 -18.06 20.19 -7.47
C VAL A 346 -18.41 18.71 -7.24
N MET A 347 -18.89 18.35 -6.05
CA MET A 347 -19.28 16.98 -5.71
C MET A 347 -20.70 16.69 -6.19
N THR A 348 -20.93 15.53 -6.80
CA THR A 348 -22.30 15.08 -7.04
C THR A 348 -22.95 14.62 -5.74
N LYS A 349 -24.29 14.51 -5.72
CA LYS A 349 -25.02 13.93 -4.56
C LYS A 349 -24.49 12.54 -4.18
N LYS A 350 -24.11 11.73 -5.17
CA LYS A 350 -23.53 10.42 -4.94
C LYS A 350 -22.15 10.52 -4.30
N ASP A 351 -21.31 11.44 -4.75
CA ASP A 351 -19.98 11.64 -4.17
C ASP A 351 -20.08 12.07 -2.69
N ILE A 352 -21.05 12.93 -2.36
CA ILE A 352 -21.35 13.35 -0.96
C ILE A 352 -21.81 12.14 -0.13
N GLU A 353 -22.70 11.29 -0.66
CA GLU A 353 -23.15 10.08 0.03
C GLU A 353 -21.96 9.12 0.31
N LEU A 354 -21.09 8.90 -0.67
CA LEU A 354 -19.90 8.06 -0.51
C LEU A 354 -18.95 8.62 0.55
N TYR A 355 -18.73 9.95 0.54
CA TYR A 355 -17.90 10.64 1.52
C TYR A 355 -18.47 10.50 2.94
N ASN A 356 -19.75 10.84 3.13
CA ASN A 356 -20.43 10.76 4.43
C ASN A 356 -20.45 9.32 4.96
N ASN A 357 -20.66 8.33 4.10
CA ASN A 357 -20.63 6.92 4.49
C ASN A 357 -19.23 6.45 4.91
N TYR A 358 -18.17 6.89 4.22
CA TYR A 358 -16.80 6.57 4.60
C TYR A 358 -16.41 7.24 5.94
N GLN A 359 -16.69 8.54 6.10
CA GLN A 359 -16.38 9.27 7.34
C GLN A 359 -17.10 8.69 8.56
N ARG A 360 -18.36 8.28 8.41
CA ARG A 360 -19.10 7.57 9.47
C ARG A 360 -18.42 6.25 9.86
N GLN A 361 -18.04 5.44 8.86
CA GLN A 361 -17.32 4.19 9.09
C GLN A 361 -15.99 4.43 9.83
N VAL A 362 -15.24 5.47 9.46
CA VAL A 362 -14.01 5.85 10.16
C VAL A 362 -14.32 6.16 11.63
N TYR A 363 -15.28 7.05 11.90
CA TYR A 363 -15.65 7.42 13.27
C TYR A 363 -16.03 6.20 14.11
N ASP A 364 -16.94 5.38 13.61
CA ASP A 364 -17.45 4.20 14.30
C ASP A 364 -16.34 3.18 14.57
N SER A 365 -15.36 3.08 13.66
CA SER A 365 -14.28 2.09 13.73
C SER A 365 -13.17 2.47 14.72
N ILE A 366 -12.76 3.75 14.78
CA ILE A 366 -11.53 4.14 15.49
C ILE A 366 -11.77 5.02 16.72
N SER A 367 -12.96 5.62 16.88
CA SER A 367 -13.22 6.58 17.96
C SER A 367 -13.04 6.02 19.37
N GLY A 368 -13.14 4.69 19.54
CA GLY A 368 -12.89 4.02 20.83
C GLY A 368 -11.41 3.99 21.24
N GLY A 369 -10.48 4.19 20.31
CA GLY A 369 -9.03 4.22 20.58
C GLY A 369 -8.47 5.62 20.86
N LEU A 370 -9.33 6.64 20.88
CA LEU A 370 -8.97 8.04 21.05
C LEU A 370 -9.36 8.56 22.45
N ASN A 371 -8.63 9.56 22.94
CA ASN A 371 -9.03 10.28 24.14
C ASN A 371 -10.25 11.20 23.87
N GLU A 372 -10.81 11.81 24.91
CA GLU A 372 -12.04 12.62 24.76
C GLU A 372 -11.88 13.82 23.81
N GLU A 373 -10.73 14.50 23.81
CA GLU A 373 -10.48 15.65 22.94
C GLU A 373 -10.29 15.21 21.48
N GLU A 374 -9.46 14.19 21.26
CA GLU A 374 -9.24 13.58 19.94
C GLU A 374 -10.55 13.04 19.35
N LYS A 375 -11.38 12.39 20.18
CA LYS A 375 -12.67 11.85 19.77
C LYS A 375 -13.68 12.93 19.42
N ALA A 376 -13.71 14.03 20.19
CA ALA A 376 -14.55 15.19 19.90
C ALA A 376 -14.12 15.86 18.58
N TRP A 377 -12.81 15.99 18.36
CA TRP A 377 -12.25 16.48 17.10
C TRP A 377 -12.62 15.56 15.92
N LEU A 378 -12.42 14.24 16.07
CA LEU A 378 -12.74 13.28 15.02
C LEU A 378 -14.22 13.36 14.64
N LYS A 379 -15.12 13.54 15.63
CA LYS A 379 -16.55 13.69 15.40
C LYS A 379 -16.88 14.90 14.52
N GLU A 380 -16.16 16.01 14.68
CA GLU A 380 -16.36 17.21 13.86
C GLU A 380 -15.80 17.01 12.44
N VAL A 381 -14.59 16.43 12.31
CA VAL A 381 -13.97 16.15 11.00
C VAL A 381 -14.78 15.15 10.18
N THR A 382 -15.42 14.19 10.84
CA THR A 382 -16.23 13.12 10.20
C THR A 382 -17.71 13.44 10.09
N LYS A 383 -18.11 14.67 10.43
CA LYS A 383 -19.50 15.11 10.35
C LYS A 383 -20.00 15.11 8.90
N GLU A 384 -21.27 14.76 8.72
CA GLU A 384 -21.92 14.83 7.41
C GLU A 384 -21.91 16.25 6.85
N ILE A 385 -21.58 16.37 5.56
CA ILE A 385 -21.60 17.61 4.78
C ILE A 385 -22.83 17.71 3.87
#